data_AF-A0A0S2JDD2-F1
#
_entry.id   AF-A0A0S2JDD2-F1
#
_cell.length_a   1.000
_cell.length_b   1.000
_cell.length_c   1.000
_cell.angle_alpha   90.00
_cell.angle_beta   90.00
_cell.angle_gamma   90.00
#
_symmetry.space_group_name_H-M   'P 1'
#
loop_
_entity.id
_entity.type
_entity.pdbx_description
1 polymer ?
#
loop_
_entity_poly.entity_id
_entity_poly.type
_entity_poly.pdbx_seq_one_letter_code
_entity_poly.pdbx_strand_id
1 'polypeptide(L)' 'MNKLTNTMKSFIKDFIEDESGLTAVEYAIAGGLVVGGMVGAFLTLGENATGQITKLSCAASGGTYTESTTGGTASCVPAP' A
#
# COMPACT_ATOMS: atom_id res chain seq x y z
N MET A 1 25.41 1.93 -14.86
CA MET A 1 24.36 2.78 -14.26
C MET A 1 23.62 3.53 -15.35
N ASN A 2 22.33 3.28 -15.45
CA ASN A 2 21.45 3.88 -16.46
C ASN A 2 21.33 5.38 -16.13
N LYS A 3 21.62 6.27 -17.10
CA LYS A 3 21.62 7.73 -16.90
C LYS A 3 20.36 8.24 -16.20
N LEU A 4 19.21 7.63 -16.48
CA LEU A 4 17.91 7.92 -15.87
C LEU A 4 17.92 7.82 -14.34
N THR A 5 18.55 6.79 -13.77
CA THR A 5 18.62 6.56 -12.32
C THR A 5 19.49 7.61 -11.63
N ASN A 6 20.56 8.05 -12.29
CA ASN A 6 21.43 9.10 -11.76
C ASN A 6 20.75 10.47 -11.83
N THR A 7 20.01 10.76 -12.89
CA THR A 7 19.21 11.98 -13.02
C THR A 7 18.12 12.06 -11.95
N MET A 8 17.37 10.97 -11.73
CA MET A 8 16.35 10.92 -10.67
C MET A 8 16.96 11.09 -9.28
N LYS A 9 18.12 10.46 -9.01
CA LYS A 9 18.83 10.62 -7.73
C LYS A 9 19.29 12.06 -7.49
N SER A 10 19.83 12.73 -8.51
CA SER A 10 20.27 14.13 -8.37
C SER A 10 19.09 15.03 -8.08
N PHE A 11 17.97 14.85 -8.80
CA PHE A 11 16.77 15.64 -8.60
C PHE A 11 16.18 15.48 -7.19
N ILE A 12 16.12 14.26 -6.65
CA ILE A 12 15.67 14.01 -5.28
C ILE A 12 16.63 14.63 -4.26
N LYS A 13 17.94 14.57 -4.53
CA LYS A 13 18.96 15.15 -3.65
C LYS A 13 18.84 16.68 -3.61
N ASP A 14 18.76 17.30 -4.77
CA ASP A 14 18.63 18.76 -4.91
C ASP A 14 17.31 19.26 -4.29
N PHE A 15 16.22 18.49 -4.43
CA PHE A 15 14.92 18.79 -3.80
C PHE A 15 14.94 18.70 -2.26
N ILE A 16 15.71 17.77 -1.68
CA ILE A 16 15.84 17.62 -0.23
C ILE A 16 16.80 18.67 0.36
N GLU A 17 17.84 19.05 -0.39
CA GLU A 17 18.87 20.01 0.04
C GLU A 17 18.47 21.47 -0.19
N ASP A 18 17.40 21.74 -0.95
CA ASP A 18 16.87 23.09 -1.16
C ASP A 18 16.09 23.59 0.08
N GLU A 19 16.83 24.16 1.02
CA GLU A 19 16.30 24.78 2.24
C GLU A 19 15.70 26.19 1.99
N SER A 20 15.72 26.68 0.73
CA SER A 20 15.18 28.00 0.37
C SER A 20 13.69 27.95 0.04
N GLY A 21 12.89 27.34 0.92
CA GLY A 21 11.45 27.55 0.94
C GLY A 21 10.77 27.28 -0.40
N LEU A 22 10.99 26.07 -0.91
CA LEU A 22 10.11 25.38 -1.85
C LEU A 22 8.65 25.83 -1.62
N THR A 23 8.01 26.44 -2.62
CA THR A 23 6.75 27.16 -2.43
C THR A 23 5.65 26.23 -1.89
N ALA A 24 4.59 26.75 -1.26
CA ALA A 24 3.51 25.95 -0.66
C ALA A 24 2.96 24.83 -1.58
N VAL A 25 3.06 25.01 -2.90
CA VAL A 25 2.66 24.07 -3.94
C VAL A 25 3.49 22.79 -3.95
N GLU A 26 4.78 22.87 -3.66
CA GLU A 26 5.69 21.73 -3.79
C GLU A 26 5.71 20.89 -2.51
N TYR A 27 5.54 21.52 -1.34
CA TYR A 27 5.21 20.81 -0.09
C TYR A 27 3.88 20.07 -0.20
N ALA A 28 2.89 20.61 -0.91
CA ALA A 28 1.63 19.93 -1.15
C ALA A 28 1.83 18.66 -2.01
N ILE A 29 2.73 18.70 -2.99
CA ILE A 29 3.06 17.53 -3.83
C ILE A 29 3.82 16.47 -3.00
N ALA A 30 4.82 16.87 -2.23
CA ALA A 30 5.57 15.97 -1.36
C ALA A 30 4.65 15.33 -0.30
N GLY A 31 3.83 16.14 0.37
CA GLY A 31 2.81 15.67 1.32
C GLY A 31 1.79 14.74 0.67
N GLY A 32 1.33 15.07 -0.55
CA GLY A 32 0.43 14.23 -1.32
C GLY A 32 1.02 12.86 -1.67
N LEU A 33 2.31 12.80 -2.03
CA LEU A 33 3.00 11.53 -2.29
C LEU A 33 3.09 10.67 -1.02
N VAL A 34 3.46 11.28 0.11
CA VAL A 34 3.55 10.58 1.40
C VAL A 34 2.19 10.03 1.83
N VAL A 35 1.15 10.87 1.79
CA VAL A 35 -0.22 10.46 2.14
C VAL A 35 -0.72 9.40 1.17
N GLY A 36 -0.50 9.55 -0.14
CA GLY A 36 -0.86 8.56 -1.14
C GLY A 36 -0.19 7.20 -0.90
N GLY A 37 1.10 7.21 -0.54
CA GLY A 37 1.84 6.01 -0.14
C GLY A 37 1.26 5.36 1.13
N MET A 38 0.91 6.16 2.15
CA MET A 38 0.26 5.66 3.35
C MET A 38 -1.12 5.04 3.06
N VAL A 39 -1.93 5.69 2.22
CA VAL A 39 -3.24 5.15 1.81
C VAL A 39 -3.06 3.79 1.12
N GLY A 40 -2.13 3.68 0.18
CA GLY A 40 -1.81 2.41 -0.48
C GLY A 40 -1.39 1.33 0.51
N ALA A 41 -0.49 1.66 1.43
CA ALA A 41 -0.02 0.73 2.46
C ALA A 41 -1.17 0.24 3.38
N PHE A 42 -2.05 1.15 3.83
CA PHE A 42 -3.18 0.79 4.68
C PHE A 42 -4.26 -0.01 3.96
N LEU A 43 -4.52 0.27 2.68
CA LEU A 43 -5.43 -0.55 1.87
C LEU A 43 -4.90 -1.97 1.75
N THR A 44 -3.63 -2.13 1.36
CA THR A 44 -2.99 -3.45 1.26
C THR A 44 -2.96 -4.17 2.61
N LEU A 45 -2.65 -3.46 3.71
CA LEU A 45 -2.67 -4.06 5.04
C LEU A 45 -4.08 -4.49 5.45
N GLY A 46 -5.09 -3.64 5.20
CA GLY A 46 -6.48 -3.92 5.49
C GLY A 46 -7.01 -5.13 4.74
N GLU A 47 -6.76 -5.22 3.43
CA GLU A 47 -7.14 -6.37 2.61
C GLU A 47 -6.52 -7.67 3.13
N ASN A 48 -5.23 -7.66 3.44
CA ASN A 48 -4.54 -8.82 4.00
C ASN A 48 -5.10 -9.21 5.38
N ALA A 49 -5.33 -8.23 6.26
CA ALA A 49 -5.89 -8.46 7.59
C ALA A 49 -7.31 -9.05 7.50
N THR A 50 -8.18 -8.50 6.65
CA THR A 50 -9.52 -9.01 6.40
C THR A 50 -9.50 -10.44 5.86
N GLY A 51 -8.57 -10.75 4.95
CA GLY A 51 -8.39 -12.12 4.43
C GLY A 51 -8.06 -13.11 5.54
N GLN A 52 -7.08 -12.77 6.39
CA GLN A 52 -6.67 -13.64 7.50
C GLN A 52 -7.77 -13.82 8.56
N ILE A 53 -8.51 -12.77 8.89
CA ILE A 53 -9.65 -12.85 9.83
C ILE A 53 -10.74 -13.73 9.25
N THR A 54 -11.08 -13.56 7.97
CA THR A 54 -12.09 -14.39 7.29
C THR A 54 -11.68 -15.86 7.29
N LYS A 55 -10.40 -16.15 7.04
CA LYS A 55 -9.83 -17.49 7.11
C LYS A 55 -9.94 -18.13 8.49
N LEU A 56 -9.58 -17.37 9.52
CA LEU A 56 -9.71 -17.83 10.91
C LEU A 56 -11.17 -18.08 11.30
N SER A 57 -12.07 -17.16 10.93
CA SER A 57 -13.51 -17.29 11.18
C SER A 57 -14.09 -18.53 10.51
N CYS A 58 -13.72 -18.79 9.25
CA CYS A 58 -14.12 -19.97 8.51
C CYS A 58 -13.65 -21.26 9.17
N ALA A 59 -12.37 -21.31 9.56
CA ALA A 59 -11.82 -22.47 10.23
C ALA A 59 -12.50 -22.70 11.60
N ALA A 60 -12.80 -21.63 12.33
CA ALA A 60 -13.49 -21.70 13.62
C ALA A 60 -14.93 -22.21 13.50
N SER A 61 -15.61 -21.95 12.37
CA SER A 61 -16.95 -22.49 12.09
C SER A 61 -16.95 -23.87 11.44
N GLY A 62 -15.77 -24.47 11.24
CA GLY A 62 -15.60 -25.78 10.61
C GLY A 62 -15.69 -25.77 9.08
N GLY A 63 -15.80 -24.60 8.45
CA GLY A 63 -15.84 -24.45 7.00
C GLY A 63 -14.45 -24.51 6.34
N THR A 64 -14.46 -24.65 5.01
CA THR A 64 -13.24 -24.57 4.18
C THR A 64 -13.13 -23.22 3.53
N TYR A 65 -11.99 -22.56 3.74
CA TYR A 65 -11.68 -21.27 3.16
C TYR A 65 -11.08 -21.43 1.76
N THR A 66 -11.59 -20.67 0.79
CA THR A 66 -11.03 -20.61 -0.57
C THR A 66 -10.47 -19.21 -0.83
N GLU A 67 -9.16 -19.11 -1.03
CA GLU A 67 -8.48 -17.84 -1.34
C GLU A 67 -8.97 -17.32 -2.70
N SER A 68 -9.42 -16.06 -2.78
CA SER A 68 -9.64 -15.38 -4.07
C SER A 68 -8.31 -14.83 -4.56
N THR A 69 -7.92 -15.19 -5.78
CA THR A 69 -6.68 -14.70 -6.43
C THR A 69 -6.74 -13.23 -6.84
N THR A 70 -7.90 -12.59 -6.72
CA THR A 70 -8.12 -11.18 -6.99
C THR A 70 -8.60 -10.55 -5.69
N GLY A 71 -7.85 -9.56 -5.18
CA GLY A 71 -8.05 -8.95 -3.85
C GLY A 71 -9.52 -8.70 -3.51
N GLY A 72 -9.92 -9.16 -2.32
CA GLY A 72 -11.23 -8.89 -1.74
C GLY A 72 -12.36 -9.77 -2.26
N THR A 73 -12.45 -11.00 -1.73
CA THR A 73 -13.67 -11.73 -1.33
C THR A 73 -13.27 -13.19 -1.09
N ALA A 74 -12.72 -13.42 0.09
CA ALA A 74 -12.55 -14.76 0.62
C ALA A 74 -13.92 -15.46 0.71
N SER A 75 -14.04 -16.66 0.13
CA SER A 75 -15.27 -17.45 0.23
C SER A 75 -15.12 -18.51 1.30
N CYS A 76 -15.98 -18.45 2.31
CA CYS A 76 -16.13 -19.48 3.32
C CYS A 76 -17.21 -20.46 2.87
N VAL A 77 -16.84 -21.70 2.59
CA VAL A 77 -17.81 -22.77 2.29
C VAL A 77 -18.08 -23.51 3.60
N PRO A 78 -19.32 -23.52 4.12
CA PRO A 78 -19.66 -24.30 5.30
C PRO A 78 -19.36 -25.79 5.11
N ALA A 79 -18.96 -26.48 6.17
CA ALA A 79 -18.94 -27.94 6.17
C ALA A 79 -20.37 -28.50 5.93
N PRO A 80 -20.51 -29.69 5.31
CA PRO A 80 -21.79 -30.37 5.18
C PRO A 80 -22.42 -30.72 6.54
#